data_AF-A0A920EIE7-F1
#
_entry.id   AF-A0A920EIE7-F1
#
_cell.length_a   1.000
_cell.length_b   1.000
_cell.length_c   1.000
_cell.angle_alpha   90.00
_cell.angle_beta   90.00
_cell.angle_gamma   90.00
#
_symmetry.space_group_name_H-M   'P 1'
#
loop_
_entity.id
_entity.type
_entity.pdbx_description
1 polymer ?
#
loop_
_entity_poly.entity_id
_entity_poly.type
_entity_poly.pdbx_seq_one_letter_code
_entity_poly.pdbx_strand_id
1 'polypeptide(L)'
;MFPTLIDVAGLSPDSINAVHDGISIIELFDYELPKREVPIGFRANGGLMWLDNDWKLVRNVDYDGKKFVTTDYELYNVIGDPTESNNLIEMYPEIAAKMIEQQRKWSLSVSKSAFGADYPEKQVLDSGRVNLIPRIENRREQRLKEWKEEIRLSEVTVLP
;
A
#
# COMPACT_ATOMS: atom_id res chain seq x y z
N MET A 1 -5.11 12.72 -2.84
CA MET A 1 -5.34 14.01 -3.54
C MET A 1 -6.27 13.86 -4.73
N PHE A 2 -6.05 12.92 -5.66
CA PHE A 2 -6.79 12.92 -6.94
C PHE A 2 -8.33 12.93 -6.82
N PRO A 3 -8.98 12.10 -5.97
CA PRO A 3 -10.44 12.20 -5.76
C PRO A 3 -10.92 13.57 -5.27
N THR A 4 -10.12 14.24 -4.42
CA THR A 4 -10.43 15.60 -3.96
C THR A 4 -10.46 16.60 -5.12
N LEU A 5 -9.58 16.43 -6.11
CA LEU A 5 -9.55 17.31 -7.28
C LEU A 5 -10.78 17.08 -8.18
N ILE A 6 -11.29 15.84 -8.27
CA ILE A 6 -12.54 15.52 -8.97
C ILE A 6 -13.71 16.30 -8.35
N ASP A 7 -13.85 16.23 -7.03
CA ASP A 7 -14.92 16.91 -6.30
C ASP A 7 -14.80 18.44 -6.40
N VAL A 8 -13.62 18.99 -6.17
CA VAL A 8 -13.38 20.45 -6.23
C VAL A 8 -13.66 21.00 -7.63
N ALA A 9 -13.36 20.23 -8.68
CA ALA A 9 -13.61 20.63 -10.06
C ALA A 9 -15.08 20.38 -10.50
N GLY A 10 -15.92 19.76 -9.66
CA GLY A 10 -17.30 19.41 -10.01
C GLY A 10 -17.39 18.41 -11.16
N LEU A 11 -16.39 17.54 -11.30
CA LEU A 11 -16.35 16.52 -12.36
C LEU A 11 -17.17 15.29 -11.97
N SER A 12 -17.53 14.47 -12.97
CA SER A 12 -18.17 13.18 -12.72
C SER A 12 -17.24 12.27 -11.89
N PRO A 13 -17.76 11.45 -10.95
CA PRO A 13 -16.99 10.43 -10.27
C PRO A 13 -16.29 9.44 -11.23
N ASP A 14 -16.80 9.26 -12.45
CA ASP A 14 -16.20 8.40 -13.49
C ASP A 14 -15.00 9.07 -14.21
N SER A 15 -14.63 10.29 -13.82
CA SER A 15 -13.48 11.02 -14.39
C SER A 15 -12.12 10.53 -13.87
N ILE A 16 -12.13 9.51 -13.02
CA ILE A 16 -10.98 8.81 -12.44
C ILE A 16 -11.19 7.30 -12.63
N ASN A 17 -10.11 6.52 -12.61
CA ASN A 17 -10.20 5.06 -12.62
C ASN A 17 -11.09 4.55 -11.48
N ALA A 18 -11.94 3.57 -11.75
CA ALA A 18 -12.82 2.97 -10.73
C ALA A 18 -12.05 2.38 -9.53
N VAL A 19 -10.79 1.97 -9.74
CA VAL A 19 -9.91 1.48 -8.68
C VAL A 19 -8.88 2.56 -8.36
N HIS A 20 -8.93 3.06 -7.12
CA HIS A 20 -7.96 3.98 -6.55
C HIS A 20 -7.95 3.88 -5.01
N ASP A 21 -6.81 4.15 -4.37
CA ASP A 21 -6.70 4.10 -2.90
C ASP A 21 -7.16 5.40 -2.21
N GLY A 22 -7.21 6.50 -2.95
CA GLY A 22 -7.56 7.81 -2.40
C GLY A 22 -9.03 7.88 -1.99
N ILE A 23 -9.32 8.72 -0.99
CA ILE A 23 -10.67 9.24 -0.76
C ILE A 23 -10.59 10.77 -0.86
N SER A 24 -11.73 11.40 -1.13
CA SER A 24 -11.79 12.86 -1.07
C SER A 24 -11.63 13.35 0.37
N ILE A 25 -11.05 14.53 0.52
CA ILE A 25 -10.91 15.23 1.79
C ILE A 25 -11.63 16.57 1.75
N ILE A 26 -12.55 16.78 0.81
CA ILE A 26 -13.24 18.05 0.63
C ILE A 26 -13.99 18.48 1.89
N GLU A 27 -14.54 17.53 2.64
CA GLU A 27 -15.18 17.78 3.94
C GLU A 27 -14.22 18.37 4.99
N LEU A 28 -12.93 18.01 4.94
CA LEU A 28 -11.91 18.55 5.84
C LEU A 28 -11.61 20.05 5.60
N PHE A 29 -12.13 20.64 4.53
CA PHE A 29 -12.01 22.09 4.32
C PHE A 29 -12.97 22.87 5.22
N ASP A 30 -14.08 22.25 5.63
CA ASP A 30 -15.13 22.89 6.42
C ASP A 30 -15.12 22.43 7.88
N TYR A 31 -14.78 21.16 8.16
CA TYR A 31 -14.78 20.62 9.53
C TYR A 31 -13.84 19.42 9.68
N GLU A 32 -13.37 19.19 10.91
CA GLU A 32 -12.56 18.01 11.24
C GLU A 32 -13.42 16.75 11.27
N LEU A 33 -12.94 15.70 10.61
CA LEU A 33 -13.53 14.37 10.69
C LEU A 33 -12.89 13.57 11.83
N PRO A 34 -13.69 12.85 12.64
CA PRO A 34 -13.17 12.11 13.78
C PRO A 34 -12.34 10.89 13.37
N LYS A 35 -12.66 10.28 12.22
CA LYS A 35 -11.98 9.07 11.70
C LYS A 35 -11.99 9.05 10.18
N ARG A 36 -10.98 8.39 9.64
CA ARG A 36 -10.91 7.98 8.25
C ARG A 36 -11.56 6.60 8.09
N GLU A 37 -12.41 6.44 7.08
CA GLU A 37 -13.16 5.20 6.85
C GLU A 37 -12.31 4.05 6.27
N VAL A 38 -11.29 4.39 5.48
CA VAL A 38 -10.43 3.41 4.81
C VAL A 38 -8.97 3.61 5.25
N PRO A 39 -8.25 2.56 5.66
CA PRO A 39 -6.85 2.68 6.06
C PRO A 39 -5.93 3.13 4.90
N ILE A 40 -4.68 3.47 5.23
CA ILE A 40 -3.67 3.90 4.25
C ILE A 40 -2.53 2.88 4.22
N GLY A 41 -2.30 2.28 3.06
CA GLY A 41 -1.21 1.35 2.82
C GLY A 41 0.04 2.01 2.22
N PHE A 42 1.22 1.50 2.58
CA PHE A 42 2.47 1.90 1.95
C PHE A 42 3.34 0.68 1.64
N ARG A 43 4.02 0.71 0.49
CA ARG A 43 5.09 -0.21 0.11
C ARG A 43 6.33 0.60 -0.25
N ALA A 44 7.41 0.48 0.52
CA ALA A 44 8.62 1.25 0.31
C ALA A 44 9.86 0.42 0.62
N ASN A 45 10.83 0.37 -0.30
CA ASN A 45 12.09 -0.38 -0.13
C ASN A 45 11.92 -1.86 0.28
N GLY A 46 10.77 -2.46 0.01
CA GLY A 46 10.44 -3.84 0.41
C GLY A 46 9.74 -3.95 1.76
N GLY A 47 9.75 -2.88 2.55
CA GLY A 47 8.92 -2.74 3.73
C GLY A 47 7.46 -2.47 3.38
N LEU A 48 6.58 -2.78 4.33
CA LEU A 48 5.14 -2.66 4.25
C LEU A 48 4.61 -1.91 5.47
N MET A 49 3.57 -1.12 5.26
CA MET A 49 2.92 -0.37 6.34
C MET A 49 1.41 -0.27 6.12
N TRP A 50 0.67 -0.24 7.21
CA TRP A 50 -0.77 -0.06 7.24
C TRP A 50 -1.14 0.88 8.37
N LEU A 51 -1.77 2.01 8.03
CA LEU A 51 -2.21 3.01 8.99
C LEU A 51 -3.74 3.04 9.02
N ASP A 52 -4.32 2.60 10.14
CA ASP A 52 -5.76 2.66 10.40
C ASP A 52 -6.00 3.57 11.61
N ASN A 53 -6.22 4.85 11.31
CA ASN A 53 -6.40 5.90 12.31
C ASN A 53 -5.22 5.91 13.30
N ASP A 54 -5.48 5.62 14.57
CA ASP A 54 -4.46 5.66 15.63
C ASP A 54 -3.46 4.50 15.57
N TRP A 55 -3.77 3.44 14.81
CA TRP A 55 -2.96 2.23 14.76
C TRP A 55 -2.09 2.18 13.52
N LYS A 56 -0.81 1.86 13.71
CA LYS A 56 0.16 1.69 12.63
C LYS A 56 0.80 0.31 12.75
N LEU A 57 0.65 -0.49 11.71
CA LEU A 57 1.36 -1.75 11.51
C LEU A 57 2.51 -1.49 10.55
N VAL A 58 3.72 -1.93 10.90
CA VAL A 58 4.91 -1.80 10.05
C VAL A 58 5.67 -3.11 9.97
N ARG A 59 6.32 -3.33 8.84
CA ARG A 59 7.31 -4.39 8.63
C ARG A 59 8.42 -3.82 7.75
N ASN A 60 9.62 -3.74 8.29
CA ASN A 60 10.75 -3.10 7.61
C ASN A 60 11.62 -4.11 6.87
N VAL A 61 12.52 -3.57 6.05
CA VAL A 61 13.62 -4.31 5.46
C VAL A 61 14.91 -3.59 5.84
N ASP A 62 15.69 -4.22 6.72
CA ASP A 62 16.88 -3.65 7.32
C ASP A 62 18.14 -4.32 6.76
N TYR A 63 19.29 -3.67 6.92
CA TYR A 63 20.57 -4.24 6.53
C TYR A 63 21.31 -4.76 7.77
N ASP A 64 21.56 -6.07 7.84
CA ASP A 64 22.22 -6.73 8.98
C ASP A 64 23.77 -6.63 8.94
N GLY A 65 24.32 -5.82 8.02
CA GLY A 65 25.75 -5.77 7.74
C GLY A 65 26.22 -6.71 6.63
N LYS A 66 25.36 -7.61 6.13
CA LYS A 66 25.66 -8.55 5.04
C LYS A 66 24.59 -8.54 3.96
N LYS A 67 23.32 -8.58 4.35
CA LYS A 67 22.17 -8.64 3.45
C LYS A 67 21.01 -7.82 3.99
N PHE A 68 20.08 -7.52 3.09
CA PHE A 68 18.78 -7.00 3.48
C PHE A 68 17.92 -8.13 4.06
N VAL A 69 17.30 -7.89 5.22
CA VAL A 69 16.47 -8.84 5.96
C VAL A 69 15.14 -8.17 6.28
N THR A 70 14.05 -8.87 5.99
CA THR A 70 12.73 -8.41 6.39
C THR A 70 12.53 -8.66 7.87
N THR A 71 12.13 -7.63 8.63
CA THR A 71 11.83 -7.73 10.05
C THR A 71 10.51 -8.46 10.28
N ASP A 72 10.23 -8.78 11.54
CA ASP A 72 8.88 -9.14 11.97
C ASP A 72 7.96 -7.92 11.93
N TYR A 73 6.65 -8.18 12.06
CA TYR A 73 5.66 -7.13 12.17
C TYR A 73 5.75 -6.44 13.53
N GLU A 74 5.50 -5.13 13.53
CA GLU A 74 5.40 -4.32 14.72
C GLU A 74 4.10 -3.52 14.67
N LEU A 75 3.50 -3.27 15.83
CA LEU A 75 2.23 -2.54 15.98
C LEU A 75 2.43 -1.37 16.94
N TYR A 76 2.03 -0.17 16.53
CA TYR A 76 2.14 1.05 17.31
C TYR A 76 0.79 1.77 17.40
N ASN A 77 0.55 2.44 18.53
CA ASN A 77 -0.50 3.46 18.63
C ASN A 77 0.16 4.84 18.46
N VAL A 78 0.01 5.48 17.29
CA VAL A 78 0.77 6.68 16.93
C VAL A 78 0.31 7.95 17.64
N ILE A 79 -0.87 7.94 18.26
CA ILE A 79 -1.34 9.05 19.09
C ILE A 79 -0.62 9.05 20.44
N GLY A 80 -0.49 7.88 21.07
CA GLY A 80 0.21 7.72 22.35
C GLY A 80 1.73 7.52 22.22
N ASP A 81 2.21 7.09 21.06
CA ASP A 81 3.61 6.75 20.78
C ASP A 81 4.04 7.25 19.39
N PRO A 82 4.15 8.57 19.19
CA PRO A 82 4.51 9.16 17.89
C PRO A 82 5.94 8.80 17.44
N THR A 83 6.79 8.35 18.35
CA THR A 83 8.17 7.91 18.08
C THR A 83 8.28 6.42 17.81
N GLU A 84 7.16 5.67 17.81
CA GLU A 84 7.13 4.23 17.54
C GLU A 84 8.11 3.44 18.41
N SER A 85 8.17 3.79 19.70
CA SER A 85 9.16 3.25 20.63
C SER A 85 8.67 2.03 21.41
N ASN A 86 7.36 1.79 21.43
CA ASN A 86 6.73 0.72 22.18
C ASN A 86 5.96 -0.19 21.23
N ASN A 87 6.56 -1.31 20.84
CA ASN A 87 5.88 -2.31 20.03
C ASN A 87 4.79 -3.01 20.87
N LEU A 88 3.53 -2.87 20.43
CA LEU A 88 2.32 -3.34 21.10
C LEU A 88 1.76 -4.64 20.49
N ILE A 89 2.49 -5.30 19.58
CA ILE A 89 1.95 -6.44 18.81
C ILE A 89 1.50 -7.61 19.69
N GLU A 90 2.27 -7.95 20.72
CA GLU A 90 1.93 -9.02 21.68
C GLU A 90 0.78 -8.64 22.60
N MET A 91 0.57 -7.34 22.83
CA MET A 91 -0.44 -6.81 23.73
C MET A 91 -1.81 -6.69 23.05
N TYR A 92 -1.83 -6.48 21.73
CA TYR A 92 -3.04 -6.39 20.91
C TYR A 92 -2.99 -7.31 19.67
N PRO A 93 -2.88 -8.63 19.87
CA PRO A 93 -2.70 -9.59 18.77
C PRO A 93 -3.88 -9.62 17.80
N GLU A 94 -5.11 -9.35 18.27
CA GLU A 94 -6.31 -9.30 17.41
C GLU A 94 -6.27 -8.10 16.44
N ILE A 95 -5.81 -6.93 16.92
CA ILE A 95 -5.63 -5.74 16.07
C ILE A 95 -4.54 -6.01 15.04
N ALA A 96 -3.40 -6.59 15.47
CA ALA A 96 -2.31 -6.96 14.59
C ALA A 96 -2.77 -7.93 13.49
N ALA A 97 -3.47 -9.02 13.86
CA ALA A 97 -3.96 -10.01 12.90
C ALA A 97 -4.89 -9.39 11.86
N LYS A 98 -5.84 -8.54 12.28
CA LYS A 98 -6.75 -7.82 11.39
C LYS A 98 -5.97 -6.92 10.42
N MET A 99 -5.04 -6.11 10.92
CA MET A 99 -4.27 -5.19 10.09
C MET A 99 -3.31 -5.91 9.13
N ILE A 100 -2.70 -7.02 9.55
CA ILE A 100 -1.86 -7.86 8.69
C ILE A 100 -2.68 -8.39 7.51
N GLU A 101 -3.89 -8.89 7.78
CA GLU A 101 -4.76 -9.43 6.73
C GLU A 101 -5.21 -8.34 5.74
N GLN A 102 -5.61 -7.17 6.25
CA GLN A 102 -5.99 -6.03 5.42
C GLN A 102 -4.81 -5.54 4.55
N GLN A 103 -3.63 -5.39 5.15
CA GLN A 103 -2.43 -4.98 4.44
C GLN A 103 -2.02 -5.99 3.37
N ARG A 104 -2.12 -7.30 3.64
CA ARG A 104 -1.80 -8.34 2.65
C ARG A 104 -2.75 -8.30 1.46
N LYS A 105 -4.05 -8.13 1.70
CA LYS A 105 -5.05 -7.98 0.64
C LYS A 105 -4.77 -6.77 -0.23
N TRP A 106 -4.48 -5.63 0.38
CA TRP A 106 -4.14 -4.40 -0.32
C TRP A 106 -2.80 -4.50 -1.07
N SER A 107 -1.75 -5.07 -0.45
CA SER A 107 -0.44 -5.26 -1.12
C SER A 107 -0.58 -6.13 -2.37
N LEU A 108 -1.40 -7.18 -2.29
CA LEU A 108 -1.70 -8.03 -3.44
C LEU A 108 -2.48 -7.29 -4.53
N SER A 109 -3.46 -6.44 -4.17
CA SER A 109 -4.17 -5.63 -5.17
C SER A 109 -3.21 -4.67 -5.88
N VAL A 110 -2.29 -4.03 -5.16
CA VAL A 110 -1.24 -3.19 -5.76
C VAL A 110 -0.38 -3.97 -6.75
N SER A 111 0.02 -5.20 -6.41
CA SER A 111 0.78 -6.05 -7.33
C SER A 111 -0.02 -6.39 -8.59
N LYS A 112 -1.31 -6.66 -8.48
CA LYS A 112 -2.20 -6.89 -9.63
C LYS A 112 -2.36 -5.61 -10.49
N SER A 113 -2.50 -4.45 -9.87
CA SER A 113 -2.57 -3.16 -10.55
C SER A 113 -1.27 -2.81 -11.29
N ALA A 114 -0.11 -3.25 -10.78
CA ALA A 114 1.17 -3.08 -11.48
C ALA A 114 1.22 -3.79 -12.84
N PHE A 115 0.32 -4.74 -13.08
CA PHE A 115 0.12 -5.41 -14.38
C PHE A 115 -1.18 -4.98 -15.08
N GLY A 116 -1.90 -3.98 -14.56
CA GLY A 116 -3.09 -3.40 -15.18
C GLY A 116 -4.36 -4.23 -15.03
N ALA A 117 -4.44 -5.15 -14.06
CA ALA A 117 -5.62 -6.02 -13.88
C ALA A 117 -6.94 -5.24 -13.67
N ASP A 118 -6.83 -4.07 -13.05
CA ASP A 118 -7.90 -3.13 -12.75
C ASP A 118 -8.12 -2.08 -13.84
N TYR A 119 -7.32 -2.08 -14.91
CA TYR A 119 -7.42 -1.09 -15.98
C TYR A 119 -8.37 -1.61 -17.07
N PRO A 120 -9.04 -0.73 -17.84
CA PRO A 120 -9.88 -1.15 -18.97
C PRO A 120 -9.13 -2.00 -19.99
N GLU A 121 -7.87 -1.68 -20.25
CA GLU A 121 -7.02 -2.36 -21.24
C GLU A 121 -6.46 -3.70 -20.75
N LYS A 122 -6.64 -4.02 -19.45
CA LYS A 122 -6.06 -5.21 -18.80
C LYS A 122 -4.53 -5.30 -18.89
N GLN A 123 -3.88 -4.15 -19.05
CA GLN A 123 -2.44 -4.01 -19.10
C GLN A 123 -2.03 -2.58 -18.75
N VAL A 124 -0.78 -2.41 -18.33
CA VAL A 124 -0.18 -1.07 -18.20
C VAL A 124 0.32 -0.64 -19.57
N LEU A 125 -0.14 0.53 -20.04
CA LEU A 125 0.32 1.12 -21.30
C LEU A 125 1.80 1.51 -21.23
N ASP A 126 2.44 1.64 -22.39
CA ASP A 126 3.81 2.12 -22.47
C ASP A 126 3.91 3.51 -21.82
N SER A 127 4.94 3.67 -20.99
CA SER A 127 5.22 4.91 -20.29
C SER A 127 5.69 6.04 -21.21
N GLY A 128 6.11 5.72 -22.45
CA GLY A 128 6.66 6.70 -23.39
C GLY A 128 7.97 7.35 -22.94
N ARG A 129 8.60 6.82 -21.87
CA ARG A 129 9.85 7.35 -21.32
C ARG A 129 11.00 7.04 -22.26
N VAL A 130 11.75 8.09 -22.60
CA VAL A 130 13.02 7.99 -23.33
C VAL A 130 14.20 8.11 -22.37
N ASN A 131 15.39 7.65 -22.78
CA ASN A 131 16.64 7.71 -22.00
C ASN A 131 16.57 6.99 -20.64
N LEU A 132 16.11 5.73 -20.66
CA LEU A 132 16.00 4.91 -19.46
C LEU A 132 17.38 4.67 -18.81
N ILE A 133 17.43 4.81 -17.48
CA ILE A 133 18.65 4.56 -16.70
C ILE A 133 18.73 3.06 -16.41
N PRO A 134 19.77 2.32 -16.89
CA PRO A 134 19.82 0.85 -16.76
C PRO A 134 19.68 0.34 -15.33
N ARG A 135 20.28 1.04 -14.35
CA ARG A 135 20.15 0.68 -12.93
C ARG A 135 18.71 0.74 -12.42
N ILE A 136 17.91 1.68 -12.91
CA ILE A 136 16.50 1.84 -12.51
C ILE A 136 15.67 0.77 -13.18
N GLU A 137 15.87 0.52 -14.47
CA GLU A 137 15.10 -0.50 -15.20
C GLU A 137 15.40 -1.91 -14.70
N ASN A 138 16.66 -2.25 -14.42
CA ASN A 138 17.01 -3.55 -13.83
C ASN A 138 16.30 -3.77 -12.48
N ARG A 139 16.21 -2.73 -11.64
CA ARG A 139 15.44 -2.81 -10.37
C ARG A 139 13.95 -2.96 -10.63
N ARG A 140 13.40 -2.26 -11.63
CA ARG A 140 11.99 -2.36 -12.01
C ARG A 140 11.65 -3.76 -12.51
N GLU A 141 12.46 -4.33 -13.38
CA GLU A 141 12.30 -5.70 -13.88
C GLU A 141 12.37 -6.72 -12.74
N GLN A 142 13.30 -6.56 -11.81
CA GLN A 142 13.37 -7.41 -10.62
C GLN A 142 12.08 -7.31 -9.79
N ARG A 143 11.58 -6.10 -9.52
CA ARG A 143 10.32 -5.89 -8.80
C ARG A 143 9.13 -6.52 -9.50
N LEU A 144 9.04 -6.39 -10.83
CA LEU A 144 7.97 -7.02 -11.61
C LEU A 144 8.02 -8.55 -11.49
N LYS A 145 9.20 -9.17 -11.49
CA LYS A 145 9.34 -10.61 -11.25
C LYS A 145 8.85 -11.00 -9.84
N GLU A 146 9.23 -10.25 -8.82
CA GLU A 146 8.78 -10.45 -7.43
C GLU A 146 7.26 -10.35 -7.31
N TRP A 147 6.64 -9.32 -7.88
CA TRP A 147 5.18 -9.13 -7.84
C TRP A 147 4.41 -10.18 -8.64
N LYS A 148 4.96 -10.63 -9.76
CA LYS A 148 4.36 -11.74 -10.53
C LYS A 148 4.35 -13.04 -9.72
N GLU A 149 5.42 -13.31 -8.99
CA GLU A 149 5.50 -14.47 -8.10
C GLU A 149 4.56 -14.33 -6.90
N GLU A 150 4.44 -13.15 -6.30
CA GLU A 150 3.47 -12.84 -5.24
C GLU A 150 2.03 -13.14 -5.68
N ILE A 151 1.66 -12.72 -6.89
CA ILE A 151 0.34 -13.01 -7.47
C ILE A 151 0.16 -14.52 -7.66
N ARG A 152 1.13 -15.19 -8.29
CA ARG A 152 1.07 -16.65 -8.54
C ARG A 152 0.88 -17.44 -7.25
N LEU A 153 1.62 -17.11 -6.19
CA LEU A 153 1.51 -17.78 -4.89
C LEU A 153 0.15 -17.54 -4.23
N SER A 154 -0.43 -16.35 -4.42
CA SER A 154 -1.77 -16.05 -3.91
C SER A 154 -2.85 -16.91 -4.57
N GLU A 155 -2.71 -17.26 -5.84
CA GLU A 155 -3.65 -18.08 -6.59
C GLU A 155 -3.56 -19.55 -6.21
N VAL A 156 -2.33 -20.07 -6.00
CA VAL A 156 -2.10 -21.45 -5.55
C VAL A 156 -2.69 -21.69 -4.15
N THR A 157 -2.62 -20.69 -3.27
CA THR A 157 -3.14 -20.80 -1.89
C THR A 157 -4.67 -20.82 -1.84
N VAL A 158 -5.35 -20.38 -2.91
CA VAL A 158 -6.81 -20.29 -3.01
C VAL A 158 -7.43 -21.53 -3.68
N LEU A 159 -6.62 -22.38 -4.31
CA LEU A 159 -7.08 -23.65 -4.90
C LEU A 159 -7.10 -24.76 -3.82
N PRO A 160 -8.23 -25.49 -3.63
CA PRO A 160 -8.36 -26.55 -2.64
C PRO A 160 -7.52 -27.80 -2.94
#